data_AF-X1S1P1-F1
#
_entry.id   AF-X1S1P1-F1
#
_cell.length_a   1.000
_cell.length_b   1.000
_cell.length_c   1.000
_cell.angle_alpha   90.00
_cell.angle_beta   90.00
_cell.angle_gamma   90.00
#
_symmetry.space_group_name_H-M   'P 1'
#
loop_
_entity.id
_entity.type
_entity.pdbx_description
1 polymer ?
#
loop_
_entity_poly.entity_id
_entity_poly.type
_entity_poly.pdbx_seq_one_letter_code
_entity_poly.pdbx_strand_id
1 'polypeptide(L)'
;GTDVIKNFAYYLEVTPTGTRLSTAQGIVYVIVLIASVFILLLSLYGALKIPWENPRDEYGWTVQVSDLKYVKLFLWFASYLILLWMMFIARNISQSFLYMDFAGGLFSIVFNFMIAFTLPLFLGSLLFGLIYKINDVKIQKALQRGLPVK
;
A
#
# COMPACT_ATOMS: atom_id res chain seq x y z
N GLY A 1 -15.31 -59.92 -33.25
CA GLY A 1 -14.59 -58.65 -33.22
C GLY A 1 -15.31 -57.75 -32.25
N THR A 2 -14.67 -57.40 -31.13
CA THR A 2 -15.23 -56.49 -30.13
C THR A 2 -14.76 -55.08 -30.44
N ASP A 3 -15.68 -54.24 -30.93
CA ASP A 3 -15.42 -52.84 -31.20
C ASP A 3 -15.16 -52.09 -29.88
N VAL A 4 -13.90 -51.72 -29.68
CA VAL A 4 -13.45 -50.90 -28.57
C VAL A 4 -13.88 -49.46 -28.88
N ILE A 5 -15.04 -49.04 -28.35
CA ILE A 5 -15.44 -47.63 -28.34
C ILE A 5 -14.47 -46.89 -27.40
N LYS A 6 -13.43 -46.29 -27.98
CA LYS A 6 -12.53 -45.37 -27.27
C LYS A 6 -13.29 -44.06 -27.03
N ASN A 7 -13.91 -43.95 -25.86
CA ASN A 7 -14.42 -42.68 -25.36
C ASN A 7 -13.22 -41.74 -25.10
N PHE A 8 -12.90 -40.89 -26.06
CA PHE A 8 -11.98 -39.77 -25.85
C PHE A 8 -12.67 -38.73 -24.97
N ALA A 9 -12.57 -38.90 -23.65
CA ALA A 9 -12.97 -37.87 -22.70
C ALA A 9 -11.95 -36.73 -22.77
N TYR A 10 -12.27 -35.67 -23.53
CA TYR A 10 -11.51 -34.44 -23.49
C TYR A 10 -11.90 -33.67 -22.22
N TYR A 11 -10.99 -33.61 -21.26
CA TYR A 11 -11.12 -32.73 -20.10
C TYR A 11 -10.87 -31.29 -20.56
N LEU A 12 -11.95 -30.60 -20.93
CA LEU A 12 -11.93 -29.16 -21.19
C LEU A 12 -11.93 -28.44 -19.84
N GLU A 13 -10.75 -28.07 -19.38
CA GLU A 13 -10.58 -27.14 -18.27
C GLU A 13 -10.90 -25.74 -18.78
N VAL A 14 -12.13 -25.30 -18.56
CA VAL A 14 -12.60 -23.97 -18.95
C VAL A 14 -12.11 -22.98 -17.89
N THR A 15 -11.01 -22.26 -18.14
CA THR A 15 -10.65 -21.09 -17.32
C THR A 15 -11.40 -19.85 -17.81
N PRO A 16 -11.75 -18.89 -16.93
CA PRO A 16 -12.48 -17.67 -17.32
C PRO A 16 -11.80 -16.85 -18.42
N THR A 17 -10.48 -16.95 -18.53
CA THR A 17 -9.65 -16.24 -19.52
C THR A 17 -9.26 -17.10 -20.72
N GLY A 18 -9.59 -18.40 -20.74
CA GLY A 18 -9.19 -19.34 -21.80
C GLY A 18 -7.68 -19.58 -21.91
N THR A 19 -6.89 -19.08 -20.95
CA THR A 19 -5.44 -19.26 -20.89
C THR A 19 -5.05 -20.07 -19.66
N ARG A 20 -4.05 -20.94 -19.81
CA ARG A 20 -3.45 -21.68 -18.69
C ARG A 20 -2.33 -20.85 -18.09
N LEU A 21 -2.31 -20.74 -16.77
CA LEU A 21 -1.18 -20.13 -16.07
C LEU A 21 0.07 -20.96 -16.37
N SER A 22 1.07 -20.36 -17.01
CA SER A 22 2.38 -21.00 -17.13
C SER A 22 3.07 -21.01 -15.77
N THR A 23 3.76 -22.11 -15.42
CA THR A 23 4.57 -22.21 -14.20
C THR A 23 5.53 -21.02 -14.07
N ALA A 24 6.08 -20.52 -15.19
CA ALA A 24 6.94 -19.34 -15.22
C ALA A 24 6.21 -18.06 -14.76
N GLN A 25 4.96 -17.85 -15.19
CA GLN A 25 4.16 -16.68 -14.78
C GLN A 25 3.83 -16.73 -13.29
N GLY A 26 3.46 -17.91 -12.79
CA GLY A 26 3.21 -18.13 -11.35
C GLY A 26 4.41 -17.74 -10.48
N ILE A 27 5.62 -18.17 -10.89
CA ILE A 27 6.86 -17.82 -10.18
C ILE A 27 7.08 -16.30 -10.15
N VAL A 28 6.87 -15.60 -11.28
CA VAL A 28 7.02 -14.13 -11.34
C VAL A 28 6.04 -13.43 -10.37
N TYR A 29 4.77 -13.84 -10.34
CA TYR A 29 3.80 -13.26 -9.40
C TYR A 29 4.20 -13.47 -7.94
N VAL A 30 4.70 -14.66 -7.59
CA VAL A 30 5.18 -14.94 -6.23
C VAL A 30 6.38 -14.06 -5.86
N ILE A 31 7.36 -13.90 -6.75
CA ILE A 31 8.53 -13.04 -6.52
C ILE A 31 8.09 -11.57 -6.32
N VAL A 32 7.22 -11.06 -7.17
CA VAL A 32 6.70 -9.68 -7.06
C VAL A 32 5.92 -9.48 -5.77
N LEU A 33 5.15 -10.48 -5.34
CA LEU A 33 4.38 -10.43 -4.09
C LEU A 33 5.31 -10.40 -2.88
N ILE A 34 6.33 -11.25 -2.84
CA ILE A 34 7.34 -11.27 -1.78
C ILE A 34 8.09 -9.93 -1.71
N ALA A 35 8.52 -9.41 -2.86
CA ALA A 35 9.17 -8.10 -2.93
C ALA A 35 8.25 -6.98 -2.42
N SER A 36 6.97 -7.01 -2.79
CA SER A 36 5.97 -6.02 -2.34
C SER A 36 5.77 -6.09 -0.83
N VAL A 37 5.71 -7.29 -0.24
CA VAL A 37 5.64 -7.48 1.22
C VAL A 37 6.88 -6.91 1.91
N PHE A 38 8.07 -7.14 1.37
CA PHE A 38 9.30 -6.60 1.95
C PHE A 38 9.32 -5.08 1.95
N ILE A 39 8.94 -4.45 0.84
CA ILE A 39 8.86 -2.98 0.73
C ILE A 39 7.76 -2.43 1.66
N LEU A 40 6.63 -3.14 1.80
CA LEU A 40 5.58 -2.79 2.75
C LEU A 40 6.10 -2.79 4.19
N LEU A 41 6.81 -3.83 4.60
CA LEU A 41 7.39 -3.92 5.94
C LEU A 41 8.45 -2.85 6.18
N LEU A 42 9.29 -2.57 5.20
CA LEU A 42 10.33 -1.52 5.29
C LEU A 42 9.71 -0.13 5.42
N SER A 43 8.69 0.18 4.61
CA SER A 43 7.99 1.46 4.69
C SER A 43 7.24 1.62 6.02
N LEU A 44 6.60 0.55 6.51
CA LEU A 44 5.90 0.56 7.79
C LEU A 44 6.86 0.68 8.98
N TYR A 45 8.01 -0.01 8.95
CA TYR A 45 9.07 0.14 9.95
C TYR A 45 9.59 1.58 9.99
N GLY A 46 9.87 2.18 8.82
CA GLY A 46 10.28 3.58 8.72
C GLY A 46 9.21 4.53 9.28
N ALA A 47 7.94 4.31 8.95
CA ALA A 47 6.83 5.12 9.44
C ALA A 47 6.66 5.04 10.97
N LEU A 48 6.88 3.87 11.57
CA LEU A 48 6.77 3.68 13.03
C LEU A 48 7.95 4.28 13.79
N LYS A 49 9.17 4.11 13.29
CA LYS A 49 10.40 4.53 13.98
C LYS A 49 10.58 6.05 14.05
N ILE A 50 10.11 6.77 13.03
CA ILE A 50 10.29 8.22 12.97
C ILE A 50 9.38 8.91 14.00
N PRO A 51 9.88 9.81 14.87
CA PRO A 51 9.04 10.57 15.79
C PRO A 51 8.21 11.62 15.04
N TRP A 52 6.98 11.88 15.51
CA TRP A 52 6.09 12.89 14.93
C TRP A 52 6.33 14.31 15.48
N GLU A 53 7.02 14.41 16.61
CA GLU A 53 7.19 15.66 17.34
C GLU A 53 8.53 16.34 17.01
N ASN A 54 8.57 17.67 17.17
CA ASN A 54 9.84 18.38 17.11
C ASN A 54 10.61 18.11 18.40
N PRO A 55 11.95 17.98 18.36
CA PRO A 55 12.74 17.91 19.59
C PRO A 55 12.49 19.13 20.48
N ARG A 56 12.17 18.87 21.75
CA ARG A 56 11.92 19.86 22.79
C ARG A 56 13.00 19.79 23.85
N ASP A 57 13.32 20.94 24.44
CA ASP A 57 14.26 21.09 25.55
C ASP A 57 13.63 20.67 26.89
N GLU A 58 14.42 20.57 27.96
CA GLU A 58 13.99 20.23 29.32
C GLU A 58 12.91 21.19 29.86
N TYR A 59 12.91 22.43 29.37
CA TYR A 59 11.92 23.47 29.70
C TYR A 59 10.67 23.43 28.80
N GLY A 60 10.59 22.50 27.85
CA GLY A 60 9.47 22.30 26.92
C GLY A 60 9.48 23.19 25.67
N TRP A 61 10.57 23.92 25.41
CA TRP A 61 10.71 24.79 24.24
C TRP A 61 11.14 23.99 23.01
N THR A 62 10.62 24.34 21.83
CA THR A 62 11.03 23.68 20.58
C THR A 62 12.44 24.12 20.19
N VAL A 63 13.41 23.21 20.17
CA VAL A 63 14.82 23.52 19.87
C VAL A 63 15.06 23.61 18.36
N GLN A 64 14.42 22.72 17.60
CA GLN A 64 14.60 22.62 16.15
C GLN A 64 13.33 22.10 15.48
N VAL A 65 13.07 22.60 14.27
CA VAL A 65 12.03 22.04 13.39
C VAL A 65 12.61 20.80 12.68
N SER A 66 11.97 19.65 12.85
CA SER A 66 12.40 18.39 12.23
C SER A 66 11.60 18.10 10.96
N ASP A 67 12.28 18.04 9.82
CA ASP A 67 11.66 17.68 8.53
C ASP A 67 11.28 16.18 8.45
N LEU A 68 11.73 15.36 9.40
CA LEU A 68 11.47 13.91 9.43
C LEU A 68 9.98 13.59 9.52
N LYS A 69 9.16 14.51 10.04
CA LYS A 69 7.70 14.36 10.13
C LYS A 69 7.03 14.23 8.76
N TYR A 70 7.50 14.99 7.77
CA TYR A 70 6.97 14.93 6.41
C TYR A 70 7.35 13.60 5.74
N VAL A 71 8.56 13.11 6.00
CA VAL A 71 9.01 11.80 5.54
C VAL A 71 8.15 10.69 6.15
N LYS A 72 7.81 10.78 7.45
CA LYS A 72 6.89 9.85 8.11
C LYS A 72 5.51 9.82 7.46
N LEU A 73 4.93 11.00 7.18
CA LEU A 73 3.63 11.09 6.50
C LEU A 73 3.70 10.48 5.10
N PHE A 74 4.77 10.75 4.36
CA PHE A 74 5.01 10.14 3.06
C PHE A 74 5.14 8.61 3.14
N LEU A 75 5.87 8.08 4.12
CA LEU A 75 6.02 6.64 4.34
C LEU A 75 4.70 5.95 4.70
N TRP A 76 3.83 6.61 5.47
CA TRP A 76 2.46 6.13 5.74
C TRP A 76 1.62 6.07 4.47
N PHE A 77 1.71 7.08 3.61
CA PHE A 77 0.99 7.07 2.34
C PHE A 77 1.55 6.01 1.37
N ALA A 78 2.88 5.87 1.32
CA ALA A 78 3.56 4.87 0.50
C ALA A 78 3.18 3.44 0.91
N SER A 79 3.12 3.14 2.21
CA SER A 79 2.71 1.83 2.70
C SER A 79 1.27 1.50 2.30
N TYR A 80 0.36 2.49 2.35
CA TYR A 80 -1.00 2.35 1.85
C TYR A 80 -1.06 2.05 0.34
N LEU A 81 -0.29 2.76 -0.47
CA LEU A 81 -0.22 2.51 -1.92
C LEU A 81 0.33 1.11 -2.24
N ILE A 82 1.32 0.64 -1.50
CA ILE A 82 1.86 -0.72 -1.67
C ILE A 82 0.80 -1.76 -1.29
N LEU A 83 0.05 -1.53 -0.22
CA LEU A 83 -1.05 -2.42 0.16
C LEU A 83 -2.14 -2.46 -0.93
N LEU A 84 -2.49 -1.30 -1.51
CA LEU A 84 -3.44 -1.20 -2.61
C LEU A 84 -2.93 -1.96 -3.85
N TRP A 85 -1.65 -1.84 -4.16
CA TRP A 85 -1.00 -2.59 -5.23
C TRP A 85 -1.07 -4.10 -5.01
N MET A 86 -0.83 -4.57 -3.78
CA MET A 86 -0.96 -5.98 -3.43
C MET A 86 -2.39 -6.48 -3.60
N MET A 87 -3.39 -5.69 -3.17
CA MET A 87 -4.80 -6.04 -3.36
C MET A 87 -5.22 -6.06 -4.82
N PHE A 88 -4.64 -5.18 -5.65
CA PHE A 88 -4.83 -5.22 -7.09
C PHE A 88 -4.35 -6.54 -7.70
N ILE A 89 -3.14 -6.99 -7.35
CA ILE A 89 -2.61 -8.28 -7.83
C ILE A 89 -3.49 -9.43 -7.33
N ALA A 90 -3.83 -9.45 -6.04
CA ALA A 90 -4.68 -10.48 -5.45
C ALA A 90 -6.04 -10.59 -6.15
N ARG A 91 -6.67 -9.44 -6.45
CA ARG A 91 -7.92 -9.37 -7.22
C ARG A 91 -7.76 -9.96 -8.62
N ASN A 92 -6.72 -9.56 -9.36
CA ASN A 92 -6.49 -10.05 -10.72
C ASN A 92 -6.25 -11.57 -10.77
N ILE A 93 -5.44 -12.09 -9.84
CA ILE A 93 -5.19 -13.53 -9.72
C ILE A 93 -6.49 -14.25 -9.37
N SER A 94 -7.27 -13.72 -8.42
CA SER A 94 -8.51 -14.35 -8.00
C SER A 94 -9.55 -14.40 -9.11
N GLN A 95 -9.73 -13.34 -9.89
CA GLN A 95 -10.70 -13.33 -10.98
C GLN A 95 -10.28 -14.20 -12.16
N SER A 96 -8.97 -14.39 -12.36
CA SER A 96 -8.45 -15.14 -13.51
C SER A 96 -8.32 -16.64 -13.25
N PHE A 97 -8.01 -17.04 -12.00
CA PHE A 97 -7.60 -18.41 -11.69
C PHE A 97 -8.40 -19.09 -10.58
N LEU A 98 -9.11 -18.35 -9.72
CA LEU A 98 -10.01 -18.99 -8.76
C LEU A 98 -11.38 -19.21 -9.40
N TYR A 99 -11.79 -20.47 -9.45
CA TYR A 99 -13.15 -20.89 -9.80
C TYR A 99 -14.19 -20.48 -8.74
N MET A 100 -13.75 -19.98 -7.58
CA MET A 100 -14.62 -19.58 -6.50
C MET A 100 -14.99 -18.10 -6.64
N ASP A 101 -16.18 -17.84 -7.18
CA ASP A 101 -16.72 -16.49 -7.40
C ASP A 101 -16.71 -15.62 -6.13
N PHE A 102 -16.92 -16.25 -4.97
CA PHE A 102 -16.90 -15.55 -3.67
C PHE A 102 -15.56 -14.86 -3.39
N ALA A 103 -14.43 -15.54 -3.61
CA ALA A 103 -13.10 -14.99 -3.34
C ALA A 103 -12.81 -13.80 -4.27
N GLY A 104 -13.13 -13.93 -5.56
CA GLY A 104 -12.97 -12.85 -6.54
C GLY A 104 -13.83 -11.63 -6.21
N GLY A 105 -15.06 -11.86 -5.75
CA GLY A 105 -15.96 -10.83 -5.24
C GLY A 105 -15.40 -10.11 -4.02
N LEU A 106 -14.91 -10.85 -3.02
CA LEU A 106 -14.34 -10.28 -1.79
C LEU A 106 -13.13 -9.39 -2.09
N PHE A 107 -12.15 -9.86 -2.86
CA PHE A 107 -10.99 -9.04 -3.23
C PHE A 107 -11.38 -7.81 -4.04
N SER A 108 -12.39 -7.92 -4.91
CA SER A 108 -12.91 -6.77 -5.66
C SER A 108 -13.56 -5.74 -4.76
N ILE A 109 -14.36 -6.14 -3.78
CA ILE A 109 -15.00 -5.23 -2.82
C ILE A 109 -13.93 -4.52 -1.99
N VAL A 110 -12.97 -5.26 -1.43
CA VAL A 110 -11.88 -4.68 -0.63
C VAL A 110 -11.05 -3.71 -1.47
N PHE A 111 -10.66 -4.11 -2.69
CA PHE A 111 -9.90 -3.23 -3.59
C PHE A 111 -10.68 -1.96 -3.95
N ASN A 112 -11.97 -2.08 -4.29
CA ASN A 112 -12.82 -0.94 -4.64
C ASN A 112 -13.02 0.00 -3.45
N PHE A 113 -13.12 -0.54 -2.23
CA PHE A 113 -13.14 0.25 -1.03
C PHE A 113 -11.81 1.00 -0.86
N MET A 114 -10.68 0.31 -0.95
CA MET A 114 -9.37 0.95 -0.82
C MET A 114 -9.13 2.04 -1.87
N ILE A 115 -9.45 1.81 -3.14
CA ILE A 115 -9.25 2.83 -4.18
C ILE A 115 -10.17 4.05 -3.97
N ALA A 116 -11.39 3.84 -3.48
CA ALA A 116 -12.30 4.94 -3.15
C ALA A 116 -11.75 5.80 -2.00
N PHE A 117 -11.09 5.20 -1.01
CA PHE A 117 -10.43 5.89 0.10
C PHE A 117 -9.10 6.54 -0.26
N THR A 118 -8.49 6.16 -1.39
CA THR A 118 -7.20 6.74 -1.83
C THR A 118 -7.28 8.26 -2.00
N LEU A 119 -8.34 8.77 -2.63
CA LEU A 119 -8.46 10.21 -2.89
C LEU A 119 -8.68 11.01 -1.58
N PRO A 120 -9.62 10.64 -0.68
CA PRO A 120 -9.75 11.26 0.63
C PRO A 120 -8.45 11.21 1.45
N LEU A 121 -7.76 10.07 1.47
CA LEU A 121 -6.49 9.92 2.19
C LEU A 121 -5.39 10.81 1.61
N PHE A 122 -5.28 10.87 0.29
CA PHE A 122 -4.31 11.71 -0.39
C PHE A 122 -4.56 13.19 -0.09
N LEU A 123 -5.79 13.68 -0.31
CA LEU A 123 -6.15 15.07 -0.02
C LEU A 123 -5.99 15.39 1.47
N GLY A 124 -6.43 14.50 2.36
CA GLY A 124 -6.25 14.65 3.80
C GLY A 124 -4.77 14.78 4.16
N SER A 125 -3.92 13.85 3.70
CA SER A 125 -2.48 13.90 3.95
C SER A 125 -1.84 15.19 3.43
N LEU A 126 -2.25 15.68 2.27
CA LEU A 126 -1.73 16.92 1.68
C LEU A 126 -2.15 18.14 2.50
N LEU A 127 -3.42 18.23 2.90
CA LEU A 127 -3.93 19.31 3.75
C LEU A 127 -3.25 19.31 5.12
N PHE A 128 -3.14 18.16 5.77
CA PHE A 128 -2.43 18.03 7.04
C PHE A 128 -0.96 18.46 6.88
N GLY A 129 -0.27 17.95 5.85
CA GLY A 129 1.11 18.33 5.55
C GLY A 129 1.29 19.84 5.35
N LEU A 130 0.37 20.51 4.64
CA LEU A 130 0.41 21.96 4.44
C LEU A 130 0.17 22.73 5.74
N ILE A 131 -0.80 22.34 6.56
CA ILE A 131 -1.09 22.97 7.86
C ILE A 131 0.14 22.88 8.76
N TYR A 132 0.74 21.68 8.87
CA TYR A 132 1.97 21.49 9.64
C TYR A 132 3.12 22.33 9.11
N LYS A 133 3.29 22.40 7.79
CA LYS A 133 4.34 23.21 7.16
C LYS A 133 4.20 24.70 7.44
N ILE A 134 2.99 25.24 7.37
CA ILE A 134 2.74 26.65 7.68
C ILE A 134 3.07 26.95 9.15
N ASN A 135 2.70 26.05 10.06
CA ASN A 135 2.99 26.20 11.49
C ASN A 135 4.49 26.10 11.77
N ASP A 136 5.19 25.14 11.16
CA ASP A 136 6.63 24.97 11.30
C ASP A 136 7.40 26.21 10.78
N VAL A 137 6.98 26.82 9.67
CA VAL A 137 7.58 28.08 9.18
C VAL A 137 7.40 29.22 10.17
N LYS A 138 6.26 29.32 10.86
CA LYS A 138 6.03 30.33 11.91
C LYS A 138 6.95 30.11 13.11
N ILE A 139 7.08 28.85 13.55
CA ILE A 139 7.96 28.46 14.66
C ILE A 139 9.42 28.77 14.30
N GLN A 140 9.85 28.40 13.09
CA GLN A 140 11.21 28.66 12.62
C GLN A 140 11.54 30.16 12.59
N LYS A 141 10.61 31.00 12.12
CA LYS A 141 10.77 32.46 12.13
C LYS A 141 10.85 33.05 13.54
N ALA A 142 10.09 32.50 14.49
CA ALA A 142 10.14 32.94 15.88
C ALA A 142 11.44 32.51 16.56
N LEU A 143 11.92 31.29 16.30
CA LEU A 143 13.22 30.80 16.76
C LEU A 143 14.38 31.64 16.22
N GLN A 144 14.35 32.01 14.93
CA GLN A 144 15.35 32.91 14.33
C GLN A 144 15.38 34.31 14.98
N ARG A 145 14.29 34.72 15.63
CA ARG A 145 14.18 36.00 16.36
C ARG A 145 14.54 35.88 17.84
N GLY A 146 14.96 34.70 18.29
CA GLY A 146 15.26 34.42 19.70
C GLY A 146 14.01 34.39 20.59
N LEU A 147 12.80 34.29 20.00
CA LEU A 147 11.57 34.20 20.77
C LEU A 147 11.34 32.73 21.17
N PRO A 148 11.13 32.44 22.46
CA PRO A 148 10.87 31.09 22.91
C PRO A 148 9.44 30.69 22.48
N VAL A 149 9.30 29.53 21.81
CA VAL A 149 8.02 29.01 21.31
C VAL A 149 7.73 27.64 21.90
N LYS A 150 6.58 27.51 22.57
CA LYS A 150 6.08 26.24 23.12
C LYS A 150 5.41 25.40 22.05
#